data_AF-A0A6S7GZQ2-F1
#
_entry.id   AF-A0A6S7GZQ2-F1
#
_cell.length_a   1.000
_cell.length_b   1.000
_cell.length_c   1.000
_cell.angle_alpha   90.00
_cell.angle_beta   90.00
_cell.angle_gamma   90.00
#
_symmetry.space_group_name_H-M   'P 1'
#
loop_
_entity.id
_entity.type
_entity.pdbx_description
1 polymer ?
#
loop_
_entity_poly.entity_id
_entity_poly.type
_entity_poly.pdbx_seq_one_letter_code
_entity_poly.pdbx_strand_id
1 'polypeptide(L)'
;MATITELEDTIPGKLSFLNYVWAVFGYIIWIFSKPLVIFREFFKAKQVQGPAENNVQPEKLILVRRERNWIDNCCHDNDCCHDLKNTTNSRVTSIGDVLKLLGGQFKQVFTGLYESHQTPLGTRFSHVTVMNPLQSPNRASYKPNLICEGIMAKLARLQDNGDFDAFDKCSSALLGCYGNESPDIRATVLIEQSRSMLYQNRLARAKYLARTSLELATSTACPGMYIARACLVLSACYRAKGKLGKSKMFLDEARQNLKNTAYYDDWCRFYDAYGSYLNGISDTVTLPGESVLENAKECFFKQLQVAELCETRKKQQFYALLKIARTLLDANTIFGQQREVPADDVTKAGEYLDKIEAELWEDVARGTHMQFLLIRVKQYYRQQRYHEAVVLLEESIALTTGQGYERDRGLMVDGLKTLKSMAELQKSEISAKEKPKDTFDSGSEGRSHLESFDSGSDSVRVFDSEFDDSF
;
A
#
# COMPACT_ATOMS: atom_id res chain seq x y z
N MET A 1 51.43 36.39 14.40
CA MET A 1 51.73 35.13 13.71
C MET A 1 51.75 34.03 14.75
N ALA A 2 50.72 33.20 14.78
CA ALA A 2 50.67 31.96 15.55
C ALA A 2 50.63 30.80 14.54
N THR A 3 51.45 29.79 14.80
CA THR A 3 51.79 28.67 13.92
C THR A 3 50.65 27.65 13.81
N ILE A 4 50.60 27.03 12.64
CA ILE A 4 49.70 25.93 12.25
C ILE A 4 50.05 24.69 13.07
N THR A 5 49.63 24.61 14.32
CA THR A 5 49.65 23.37 15.13
C THR A 5 48.60 23.32 16.25
N GLU A 6 47.76 24.35 16.43
CA GLU A 6 46.72 24.36 17.50
C GLU A 6 45.28 24.20 16.99
N LEU A 7 45.08 23.63 15.78
CA LEU A 7 43.74 23.43 15.22
C LEU A 7 43.38 21.96 14.93
N GLU A 8 44.05 21.00 15.58
CA GLU A 8 43.80 19.56 15.34
C GLU A 8 42.92 18.87 16.40
N ASP A 9 42.66 19.47 17.55
CA ASP A 9 41.92 18.79 18.64
C ASP A 9 40.45 19.22 18.82
N THR A 10 39.88 19.99 17.88
CA THR A 10 38.46 20.34 17.93
C THR A 10 37.75 20.00 16.62
N ILE A 11 36.93 18.94 16.68
CA ILE A 11 35.90 18.48 15.72
C ILE A 11 36.35 17.30 14.82
N PRO A 12 36.11 16.05 15.25
CA PRO A 12 36.25 14.89 14.36
C PRO A 12 35.10 14.88 13.33
N GLY A 13 35.43 14.84 12.03
CA GLY A 13 34.48 14.54 10.96
C GLY A 13 34.36 15.54 9.81
N LYS A 14 34.99 16.72 9.86
CA LYS A 14 34.95 17.70 8.74
C LYS A 14 36.01 17.50 7.66
N LEU A 15 37.18 16.95 8.01
CA LEU A 15 38.27 16.69 7.06
C LEU A 15 37.96 15.56 6.06
N SER A 16 37.13 14.58 6.43
CA SER A 16 36.70 13.51 5.50
C SER A 16 35.79 14.04 4.39
N PHE A 17 34.98 15.06 4.68
CA PHE A 17 34.09 15.68 3.70
C PHE A 17 34.85 16.53 2.69
N LEU A 18 35.86 17.30 3.12
CA LEU A 18 36.67 18.11 2.20
C LEU A 18 37.47 17.23 1.23
N ASN A 19 38.01 16.11 1.72
CA ASN A 19 38.73 15.14 0.88
C ASN A 19 37.79 14.44 -0.11
N TYR A 20 36.56 14.14 0.29
CA TYR A 20 35.53 13.60 -0.60
C TYR A 20 35.14 14.59 -1.70
N VAL A 21 34.95 15.87 -1.35
CA VAL A 21 34.62 16.92 -2.32
C VAL A 21 35.75 17.11 -3.33
N TRP A 22 37.02 17.09 -2.89
CA TRP A 22 38.17 17.18 -3.79
C TRP A 22 38.31 15.96 -4.72
N ALA A 23 38.03 14.76 -4.23
CA ALA A 23 38.06 13.54 -5.04
C ALA A 23 36.97 13.55 -6.13
N VAL A 24 35.76 14.01 -5.79
CA VAL A 24 34.65 14.16 -6.76
C VAL A 24 34.98 15.24 -7.79
N PHE A 25 35.57 16.36 -7.38
CA PHE A 25 35.96 17.43 -8.31
C PHE A 25 37.07 16.99 -9.28
N GLY A 26 38.07 16.25 -8.79
CA GLY A 26 39.12 15.68 -9.63
C GLY A 26 38.59 14.67 -10.67
N TYR A 27 37.62 13.83 -10.26
CA TYR A 27 37.00 12.85 -11.15
C TYR A 27 36.16 13.51 -12.26
N ILE A 28 35.46 14.59 -11.94
CA ILE A 28 34.69 15.38 -12.92
C ILE A 28 35.64 16.03 -13.94
N ILE A 29 36.72 16.65 -13.50
CA ILE A 29 37.73 17.25 -14.41
C ILE A 29 38.36 16.18 -15.32
N TRP A 30 38.60 14.97 -14.81
CA TRP A 30 39.12 13.85 -15.59
C TRP A 30 38.16 13.34 -16.66
N ILE A 31 36.85 13.30 -16.40
CA ILE A 31 35.82 12.92 -17.38
C ILE A 31 35.76 13.92 -18.55
N PHE A 32 35.90 15.22 -18.26
CA PHE A 32 35.79 16.27 -19.27
C PHE A 32 37.08 16.57 -20.04
N SER A 33 38.20 15.92 -19.70
CA SER A 33 39.49 16.10 -20.36
C SER A 33 39.81 15.04 -21.44
N LYS A 34 38.89 14.12 -21.76
CA LYS A 34 39.06 13.18 -22.90
C LYS A 34 38.36 13.70 -24.17
N PRO A 35 39.04 13.71 -25.33
CA PRO A 35 38.43 14.17 -26.58
C PRO A 35 37.47 13.11 -27.16
N LEU A 36 36.24 13.53 -27.42
CA LEU A 36 35.22 12.79 -28.19
C LEU A 36 35.62 12.76 -29.67
N VAL A 37 36.06 11.60 -30.15
CA VAL A 37 36.12 11.28 -31.59
C VAL A 37 35.21 10.08 -31.83
N ILE A 38 34.39 10.19 -32.88
CA ILE A 38 33.49 9.21 -33.53
C ILE A 38 32.02 9.62 -33.43
N PHE A 39 31.58 10.38 -34.45
CA PHE A 39 30.22 10.32 -35.00
C PHE A 39 30.25 10.85 -36.45
N ARG A 40 30.53 9.95 -37.40
CA ARG A 40 30.26 10.13 -38.83
C ARG A 40 29.99 8.75 -39.40
N GLU A 41 29.05 8.66 -40.32
CA GLU A 41 28.46 7.43 -40.91
C GLU A 41 27.26 6.87 -40.15
N PHE A 42 26.06 7.41 -40.39
CA PHE A 42 24.81 6.64 -40.48
C PHE A 42 23.67 7.55 -40.98
N PHE A 43 23.73 7.97 -42.25
CA PHE A 43 22.57 8.46 -42.97
C PHE A 43 22.66 8.05 -44.44
N LYS A 44 21.93 6.99 -44.81
CA LYS A 44 21.43 6.76 -46.18
C LYS A 44 20.30 5.74 -46.18
N ALA A 45 19.32 6.04 -47.04
CA ALA A 45 18.16 5.23 -47.47
C ALA A 45 16.98 5.18 -46.46
N LYS A 46 15.70 5.27 -46.87
CA LYS A 46 15.08 5.24 -48.20
C LYS A 46 13.69 5.91 -48.11
N GLN A 47 13.34 6.70 -49.10
CA GLN A 47 12.03 7.32 -49.28
C GLN A 47 11.19 6.38 -50.16
N VAL A 48 10.01 5.95 -49.70
CA VAL A 48 8.95 5.40 -50.54
C VAL A 48 7.63 5.99 -50.05
N GLN A 49 6.99 6.78 -50.92
CA GLN A 49 5.63 7.28 -50.77
C GLN A 49 4.73 6.52 -51.75
N GLY A 50 3.56 6.12 -51.27
CA GLY A 50 2.40 5.72 -52.06
C GLY A 50 1.14 5.98 -51.22
N PRO A 51 0.04 6.53 -51.79
CA PRO A 51 -0.98 7.21 -50.98
C PRO A 51 -2.29 6.41 -50.77
N ALA A 52 -2.99 6.84 -49.72
CA ALA A 52 -4.44 6.89 -49.47
C ALA A 52 -5.26 5.57 -49.44
N GLU A 53 -5.99 5.35 -48.33
CA GLU A 53 -7.45 5.63 -48.29
C GLU A 53 -8.05 5.42 -46.89
N ASN A 54 -9.16 6.13 -46.66
CA ASN A 54 -9.88 6.30 -45.41
C ASN A 54 -10.62 5.02 -44.98
N ASN A 55 -10.59 4.67 -43.69
CA ASN A 55 -11.76 4.09 -43.03
C ASN A 55 -11.75 4.28 -41.51
N VAL A 56 -12.94 4.57 -40.98
CA VAL A 56 -13.21 4.91 -39.57
C VAL A 56 -13.20 3.65 -38.70
N GLN A 57 -12.48 3.74 -37.56
CA GLN A 57 -12.45 2.87 -36.36
C GLN A 57 -12.69 1.35 -36.52
N PRO A 58 -11.65 0.53 -36.23
CA PRO A 58 -11.55 -0.07 -34.89
C PRO A 58 -10.10 -0.06 -34.33
N GLU A 59 -9.39 1.07 -34.42
CA GLU A 59 -7.97 1.13 -34.04
C GLU A 59 -7.71 0.94 -32.54
N LYS A 60 -8.62 1.37 -31.65
CA LYS A 60 -8.42 1.26 -30.19
C LYS A 60 -8.43 -0.19 -29.71
N LEU A 61 -9.28 -1.05 -30.28
CA LEU A 61 -9.36 -2.45 -29.88
C LEU A 61 -8.15 -3.25 -30.40
N ILE A 62 -7.63 -2.88 -31.58
CA ILE A 62 -6.46 -3.51 -32.19
C ILE A 62 -5.18 -3.10 -31.45
N LEU A 63 -5.02 -1.82 -31.08
CA LEU A 63 -3.89 -1.36 -30.29
C LEU A 63 -3.85 -2.01 -28.90
N VAL A 64 -4.98 -2.02 -28.17
CA VAL A 64 -5.05 -2.64 -26.84
C VAL A 64 -4.79 -4.15 -26.91
N ARG A 65 -5.23 -4.84 -27.97
CA ARG A 65 -4.96 -6.27 -28.18
C ARG A 65 -3.50 -6.54 -28.54
N ARG A 66 -2.87 -5.67 -29.35
CA ARG A 66 -1.45 -5.76 -29.70
C ARG A 66 -0.54 -5.45 -28.51
N GLU A 67 -0.90 -4.46 -27.69
CA GLU A 67 -0.20 -4.10 -26.45
C GLU A 67 -0.31 -5.20 -25.39
N ARG A 68 -1.48 -5.82 -25.21
CA ARG A 68 -1.64 -6.97 -24.28
C ARG A 68 -0.81 -8.17 -24.71
N ASN A 69 -0.87 -8.54 -25.99
CA ASN A 69 -0.07 -9.64 -26.53
C ASN A 69 1.43 -9.37 -26.36
N TRP A 70 1.87 -8.11 -26.45
CA TRP A 70 3.28 -7.75 -26.27
C TRP A 70 3.77 -7.94 -24.82
N ILE A 71 2.99 -7.51 -23.81
CA ILE A 71 3.35 -7.74 -22.39
C ILE A 71 3.44 -9.24 -22.12
N ASP A 72 2.49 -10.02 -22.65
CA ASP A 72 2.46 -11.46 -22.47
C ASP A 72 3.65 -12.14 -23.17
N ASN A 73 4.01 -11.71 -24.37
CA ASN A 73 5.17 -12.24 -25.10
C ASN A 73 6.49 -11.96 -24.35
N CYS A 74 6.70 -10.74 -23.83
CA CYS A 74 7.91 -10.44 -23.05
C CYS A 74 8.01 -11.23 -21.74
N CYS A 75 6.88 -11.62 -21.14
CA CYS A 75 6.87 -12.41 -19.91
C CYS A 75 6.92 -13.93 -20.14
N HIS A 76 6.77 -14.40 -21.38
CA HIS A 76 6.85 -15.81 -21.75
C HIS A 76 8.11 -16.18 -22.55
N ASP A 77 8.65 -15.27 -23.37
CA ASP A 77 9.83 -15.50 -24.20
C ASP A 77 10.97 -14.52 -23.85
N ASN A 78 12.17 -15.05 -23.59
CA ASN A 78 13.38 -14.26 -23.30
C ASN A 78 13.93 -13.47 -24.52
N ASP A 79 13.32 -13.59 -25.71
CA ASP A 79 13.85 -13.08 -26.99
C ASP A 79 13.10 -11.87 -27.60
N CYS A 80 12.21 -11.20 -26.85
CA CYS A 80 11.29 -10.18 -27.41
C CYS A 80 11.85 -8.74 -27.56
N CYS A 81 13.09 -8.54 -28.02
CA CYS A 81 13.76 -7.21 -28.01
C CYS A 81 13.59 -6.32 -29.27
N HIS A 82 12.61 -6.53 -30.16
CA HIS A 82 12.69 -5.89 -31.49
C HIS A 82 11.75 -4.73 -31.88
N ASP A 83 10.73 -4.31 -31.12
CA ASP A 83 9.62 -3.54 -31.74
C ASP A 83 9.20 -2.18 -31.16
N LEU A 84 10.03 -1.46 -30.38
CA LEU A 84 9.69 -0.11 -29.89
C LEU A 84 10.58 1.02 -30.44
N LYS A 85 10.71 1.12 -31.76
CA LYS A 85 11.25 2.32 -32.43
C LYS A 85 10.11 3.10 -33.08
N ASN A 86 9.46 3.98 -32.31
CA ASN A 86 8.89 5.26 -32.78
C ASN A 86 8.06 5.90 -31.67
N THR A 87 8.58 6.94 -31.00
CA THR A 87 7.90 8.25 -30.81
C THR A 87 8.78 9.26 -30.06
N THR A 88 8.85 10.46 -30.66
CA THR A 88 9.17 11.79 -30.08
C THR A 88 10.56 12.02 -29.45
N ASN A 89 11.44 12.60 -30.26
CA ASN A 89 12.63 13.34 -29.84
C ASN A 89 12.25 14.74 -29.30
N SER A 90 12.56 15.04 -28.05
CA SER A 90 12.78 16.42 -27.59
C SER A 90 14.25 16.59 -27.19
N ARG A 91 14.98 17.43 -27.92
CA ARG A 91 16.40 17.73 -27.66
C ARG A 91 16.51 18.77 -26.54
N VAL A 92 17.30 18.47 -25.51
CA VAL A 92 17.92 19.47 -24.62
C VAL A 92 19.26 19.82 -25.24
N THR A 93 19.48 21.09 -25.60
CA THR A 93 20.61 21.52 -26.45
C THR A 93 21.75 22.21 -25.68
N SER A 94 21.74 22.23 -24.34
CA SER A 94 22.81 22.90 -23.59
C SER A 94 23.00 22.35 -22.17
N ILE A 95 24.28 22.14 -21.80
CA ILE A 95 24.74 21.88 -20.42
C ILE A 95 24.33 23.00 -19.44
N GLY A 96 24.14 24.23 -19.94
CA GLY A 96 23.69 25.37 -19.14
C GLY A 96 22.27 25.21 -18.58
N ASP A 97 21.39 24.50 -19.28
CA ASP A 97 20.01 24.26 -18.84
C ASP A 97 19.95 23.20 -17.74
N VAL A 98 20.84 22.20 -17.82
CA VAL A 98 21.00 21.15 -16.81
C VAL A 98 21.56 21.73 -15.51
N LEU A 99 22.54 22.64 -15.59
CA LEU A 99 23.17 23.25 -14.42
C LEU A 99 22.28 24.26 -13.71
N LYS A 100 21.40 24.99 -14.43
CA LYS A 100 20.38 25.86 -13.82
C LYS A 100 19.31 25.07 -13.07
N LEU A 101 18.92 23.89 -13.58
CA LEU A 101 17.95 23.02 -12.91
C LEU A 101 18.50 22.43 -11.61
N LEU A 102 19.78 22.01 -11.63
CA LEU A 102 20.46 21.41 -10.48
C LEU A 102 20.79 22.45 -9.38
N GLY A 103 21.18 23.67 -9.76
CA GLY A 103 21.52 24.74 -8.81
C GLY A 103 20.34 25.27 -8.00
N GLY A 104 19.13 25.23 -8.56
CA GLY A 104 17.90 25.66 -7.85
C GLY A 104 17.38 24.62 -6.84
N GLN A 105 17.53 23.34 -7.15
CA GLN A 105 17.01 22.22 -6.34
C GLN A 105 17.93 21.89 -5.14
N PHE A 106 19.25 22.08 -5.28
CA PHE A 106 20.21 21.84 -4.19
C PHE A 106 20.01 22.77 -2.97
N LYS A 107 19.49 23.98 -3.20
CA LYS A 107 19.23 24.96 -2.14
C LYS A 107 18.01 24.64 -1.27
N GLN A 108 17.04 23.88 -1.79
CA GLN A 108 15.84 23.49 -1.03
C GLN A 108 16.01 22.21 -0.21
N VAL A 109 16.90 21.31 -0.64
CA VAL A 109 17.15 20.02 0.05
C VAL A 109 18.00 20.21 1.31
N PHE A 110 18.90 21.20 1.34
CA PHE A 110 19.83 21.38 2.47
C PHE A 110 19.29 22.22 3.62
N THR A 111 18.34 23.13 3.39
CA THR A 111 17.73 23.94 4.45
C THR A 111 16.83 23.14 5.38
N GLY A 112 16.41 21.91 5.02
CA GLY A 112 15.60 21.03 5.86
C GLY A 112 16.36 20.04 6.73
N LEU A 113 17.70 20.05 6.73
CA LEU A 113 18.53 19.05 7.42
C LEU A 113 19.11 19.52 8.77
N TYR A 114 18.91 20.78 9.16
CA TYR A 114 19.41 21.34 10.41
C TYR A 114 18.35 22.18 11.13
N GLU A 115 17.37 21.51 11.74
CA GLU A 115 16.66 22.06 12.89
C GLU A 115 16.65 21.03 14.02
N SER A 116 17.24 21.41 15.16
CA SER A 116 17.38 20.57 16.34
C SER A 116 16.08 20.55 17.16
N HIS A 117 15.80 19.39 17.75
CA HIS A 117 14.74 19.04 18.68
C HIS A 117 14.11 20.17 19.53
N GLN A 118 12.78 20.14 19.61
CA GLN A 118 12.02 19.98 20.86
C GLN A 118 10.57 19.55 20.57
N THR A 119 10.16 18.42 21.12
CA THR A 119 8.77 17.92 21.13
C THR A 119 7.96 18.55 22.27
N PRO A 120 6.69 18.91 22.03
CA PRO A 120 5.66 18.71 23.04
C PRO A 120 4.65 17.65 22.58
N LEU A 121 4.46 16.63 23.43
CA LEU A 121 3.25 15.79 23.44
C LEU A 121 2.05 16.70 23.64
N GLY A 122 1.16 16.77 22.65
CA GLY A 122 -0.07 17.56 22.75
C GLY A 122 -0.49 18.17 21.43
N THR A 123 -0.74 17.35 20.41
CA THR A 123 -1.42 17.83 19.20
C THR A 123 -2.80 17.22 19.14
N ARG A 124 -3.80 18.04 19.48
CA ARG A 124 -5.17 17.87 18.98
C ARG A 124 -5.08 17.67 17.47
N PHE A 125 -5.57 16.54 16.97
CA PHE A 125 -5.74 16.34 15.54
C PHE A 125 -6.77 17.35 15.05
N SER A 126 -6.28 18.43 14.43
CA SER A 126 -7.14 19.38 13.73
C SER A 126 -7.85 18.67 12.58
N HIS A 127 -9.13 19.01 12.41
CA HIS A 127 -10.02 18.55 11.36
C HIS A 127 -9.27 18.40 10.03
N VAL A 128 -9.15 17.17 9.52
CA VAL A 128 -8.43 16.93 8.27
C VAL A 128 -9.28 17.48 7.13
N THR A 129 -8.95 18.67 6.63
CA THR A 129 -9.54 19.18 5.38
C THR A 129 -8.99 18.35 4.22
N VAL A 130 -9.63 17.21 3.96
CA VAL A 130 -9.38 16.37 2.78
C VAL A 130 -10.16 16.98 1.62
N MET A 131 -9.45 17.73 0.77
CA MET A 131 -9.98 18.34 -0.46
C MET A 131 -10.81 17.34 -1.27
N ASN A 132 -11.96 17.80 -1.78
CA ASN A 132 -12.78 17.06 -2.72
C ASN A 132 -12.07 17.06 -4.09
N PRO A 133 -11.67 15.89 -4.64
CA PRO A 133 -10.93 15.82 -5.89
C PRO A 133 -11.74 16.28 -7.11
N LEU A 134 -13.04 16.56 -6.95
CA LEU A 134 -13.98 16.91 -8.00
C LEU A 134 -13.99 18.41 -8.44
N GLN A 135 -13.23 19.31 -7.79
CA GLN A 135 -13.46 20.77 -7.95
C GLN A 135 -12.28 21.64 -8.44
N SER A 136 -11.21 21.11 -9.05
CA SER A 136 -10.14 22.00 -9.57
C SER A 136 -10.26 22.26 -11.09
N PRO A 137 -10.39 23.52 -11.56
CA PRO A 137 -10.70 23.83 -12.97
C PRO A 137 -9.56 23.61 -13.99
N ASN A 138 -8.31 23.42 -13.58
CA ASN A 138 -7.15 23.43 -14.48
C ASN A 138 -6.15 22.29 -14.17
N ARG A 139 -6.56 21.02 -14.31
CA ARG A 139 -5.58 19.91 -14.30
C ARG A 139 -5.08 19.66 -15.71
N ALA A 140 -3.76 19.68 -15.90
CA ALA A 140 -3.17 19.18 -17.13
C ALA A 140 -3.61 17.72 -17.32
N SER A 141 -4.30 17.42 -18.43
CA SER A 141 -4.75 16.07 -18.73
C SER A 141 -3.55 15.24 -19.17
N TYR A 142 -2.71 14.81 -18.23
CA TYR A 142 -1.74 13.76 -18.51
C TYR A 142 -2.51 12.51 -18.96
N LYS A 143 -2.23 12.03 -20.17
CA LYS A 143 -2.73 10.75 -20.66
C LYS A 143 -1.80 9.66 -20.11
N PRO A 144 -2.32 8.70 -19.32
CA PRO A 144 -1.52 7.60 -18.83
C PRO A 144 -0.85 6.87 -20.00
N ASN A 145 0.42 6.50 -19.82
CA ASN A 145 1.06 5.60 -20.74
C ASN A 145 0.39 4.22 -20.62
N LEU A 146 -0.37 3.83 -21.66
CA LEU A 146 -1.14 2.57 -21.69
C LEU A 146 -0.25 1.35 -21.44
N ILE A 147 1.02 1.40 -21.88
CA ILE A 147 2.00 0.35 -21.62
C ILE A 147 2.28 0.22 -20.12
N CYS A 148 2.55 1.34 -19.43
CA CYS A 148 2.79 1.35 -17.99
C CYS A 148 1.57 0.86 -17.20
N GLU A 149 0.35 1.26 -17.60
CA GLU A 149 -0.88 0.79 -16.97
C GLU A 149 -1.08 -0.72 -17.19
N GLY A 150 -0.80 -1.23 -18.39
CA GLY A 150 -0.82 -2.66 -18.69
C GLY A 150 0.19 -3.46 -17.85
N ILE A 151 1.41 -2.94 -17.69
CA ILE A 151 2.45 -3.53 -16.83
C ILE A 151 1.97 -3.59 -15.38
N MET A 152 1.47 -2.48 -14.84
CA MET A 152 0.94 -2.47 -13.46
C MET A 152 -0.20 -3.46 -13.29
N ALA A 153 -1.14 -3.54 -14.23
CA ALA A 153 -2.26 -4.47 -14.14
C ALA A 153 -1.78 -5.93 -14.15
N LYS A 154 -0.84 -6.29 -15.04
CA LYS A 154 -0.25 -7.64 -15.12
C LYS A 154 0.49 -8.01 -13.83
N LEU A 155 1.40 -7.15 -13.37
CA LEU A 155 2.19 -7.40 -12.17
C LEU A 155 1.31 -7.44 -10.92
N ALA A 156 0.31 -6.56 -10.79
CA ALA A 156 -0.63 -6.60 -9.68
C ALA A 156 -1.43 -7.90 -9.66
N ARG A 157 -1.85 -8.42 -10.82
CA ARG A 157 -2.56 -9.72 -10.91
C ARG A 157 -1.70 -10.89 -10.44
N LEU A 158 -0.42 -10.92 -10.82
CA LEU A 158 0.51 -11.96 -10.35
C LEU A 158 0.70 -11.89 -8.83
N GLN A 159 0.93 -10.68 -8.32
CA GLN A 159 1.07 -10.44 -6.88
C GLN A 159 -0.18 -10.87 -6.09
N ASP A 160 -1.38 -10.49 -6.54
CA ASP A 160 -2.63 -10.80 -5.84
C ASP A 160 -2.94 -12.31 -5.84
N ASN A 161 -2.41 -13.06 -6.80
CA ASN A 161 -2.49 -14.52 -6.83
C ASN A 161 -1.35 -15.23 -6.10
N GLY A 162 -0.44 -14.48 -5.47
CA GLY A 162 0.71 -15.04 -4.76
C GLY A 162 1.77 -15.66 -5.67
N ASP A 163 1.68 -15.44 -6.99
CA ASP A 163 2.60 -15.98 -7.99
C ASP A 163 3.86 -15.10 -8.09
N PHE A 164 4.65 -15.11 -7.01
CA PHE A 164 5.84 -14.26 -6.88
C PHE A 164 6.97 -14.68 -7.83
N ASP A 165 7.06 -15.96 -8.18
CA ASP A 165 8.06 -16.45 -9.13
C ASP A 165 7.78 -15.95 -10.54
N ALA A 166 6.53 -16.02 -11.03
CA ALA A 166 6.17 -15.42 -12.31
C ALA A 166 6.27 -13.90 -12.28
N PHE A 167 5.93 -13.27 -11.15
CA PHE A 167 6.11 -11.83 -10.94
C PHE A 167 7.57 -11.42 -11.11
N ASP A 168 8.51 -12.11 -10.45
CA ASP A 168 9.94 -11.78 -10.49
C ASP A 168 10.52 -12.02 -11.88
N LYS A 169 10.14 -13.11 -12.56
CA LYS A 169 10.52 -13.36 -13.96
C LYS A 169 10.02 -12.27 -14.90
N CYS A 170 8.72 -11.97 -14.85
CA CYS A 170 8.08 -10.97 -15.73
C CYS A 170 8.64 -9.56 -15.48
N SER A 171 8.82 -9.15 -14.22
CA SER A 171 9.41 -7.85 -13.89
C SER A 171 10.88 -7.74 -14.33
N SER A 172 11.65 -8.83 -14.22
CA SER A 172 13.06 -8.86 -14.67
C SER A 172 13.16 -8.79 -16.20
N ALA A 173 12.30 -9.52 -16.92
CA ALA A 173 12.24 -9.46 -18.38
C ALA A 173 11.87 -8.06 -18.88
N LEU A 174 10.87 -7.42 -18.27
CA LEU A 174 10.48 -6.04 -18.61
C LEU A 174 11.62 -5.03 -18.41
N LEU A 175 12.38 -5.15 -17.31
CA LEU A 175 13.55 -4.32 -17.06
C LEU A 175 14.70 -4.60 -18.04
N GLY A 176 14.93 -5.88 -18.37
CA GLY A 176 15.95 -6.27 -19.34
C GLY A 176 15.68 -5.74 -20.74
N CYS A 177 14.42 -5.83 -21.18
CA CYS A 177 14.02 -5.40 -22.52
C CYS A 177 13.91 -3.87 -22.65
N TYR A 178 13.35 -3.17 -21.63
CA TYR A 178 12.93 -1.77 -21.79
C TYR A 178 13.43 -0.83 -20.70
N GLY A 179 14.09 -1.35 -19.66
CA GLY A 179 14.50 -0.55 -18.50
C GLY A 179 15.48 0.58 -18.84
N ASN A 180 16.26 0.42 -19.92
CA ASN A 180 17.20 1.46 -20.38
C ASN A 180 16.58 2.44 -21.38
N GLU A 181 15.46 2.08 -22.00
CA GLU A 181 14.82 2.86 -23.07
C GLU A 181 13.76 3.82 -22.54
N SER A 182 13.08 3.46 -21.45
CA SER A 182 11.99 4.25 -20.89
C SER A 182 12.12 4.40 -19.36
N PRO A 183 12.43 5.62 -18.88
CA PRO A 183 12.36 5.94 -17.45
C PRO A 183 10.99 5.65 -16.84
N ASP A 184 9.90 5.85 -17.60
CA ASP A 184 8.53 5.57 -17.17
C ASP A 184 8.30 4.07 -16.88
N ILE A 185 8.71 3.19 -17.81
CA ILE A 185 8.60 1.74 -17.62
C ILE A 185 9.45 1.30 -16.44
N ARG A 186 10.71 1.76 -16.37
CA ARG A 186 11.60 1.40 -15.27
C ARG A 186 11.07 1.86 -13.91
N ALA A 187 10.57 3.09 -13.80
CA ALA A 187 9.96 3.59 -12.57
C ALA A 187 8.71 2.76 -12.20
N THR A 188 7.86 2.46 -13.19
CA THR A 188 6.66 1.63 -13.00
C THR A 188 7.02 0.25 -12.43
N VAL A 189 7.97 -0.45 -13.05
CA VAL A 189 8.37 -1.79 -12.60
C VAL A 189 9.00 -1.74 -11.21
N LEU A 190 9.86 -0.75 -10.92
CA LEU A 190 10.47 -0.61 -9.59
C LEU A 190 9.43 -0.33 -8.49
N ILE A 191 8.39 0.45 -8.78
CA ILE A 191 7.28 0.69 -7.85
C ILE A 191 6.52 -0.60 -7.57
N GLU A 192 6.15 -1.36 -8.60
CA GLU A 192 5.40 -2.61 -8.42
C GLU A 192 6.27 -3.68 -7.75
N GLN A 193 7.56 -3.80 -8.07
CA GLN A 193 8.51 -4.66 -7.33
C GLN A 193 8.61 -4.25 -5.85
N SER A 194 8.64 -2.94 -5.58
CA SER A 194 8.64 -2.44 -4.20
C SER A 194 7.38 -2.86 -3.43
N ARG A 195 6.20 -2.78 -4.07
CA ARG A 195 4.92 -3.23 -3.49
C ARG A 195 4.91 -4.73 -3.22
N SER A 196 5.41 -5.54 -4.17
CA SER A 196 5.51 -6.99 -4.00
C SER A 196 6.43 -7.35 -2.84
N MET A 197 7.59 -6.69 -2.73
CA MET A 197 8.50 -6.87 -1.59
C MET A 197 7.87 -6.44 -0.26
N LEU A 198 7.07 -5.37 -0.26
CA LEU A 198 6.32 -4.93 0.92
C LEU A 198 5.29 -5.98 1.34
N TYR A 199 4.55 -6.56 0.39
CA TYR A 199 3.58 -7.63 0.64
C TYR A 199 4.25 -8.86 1.28
N GLN A 200 5.42 -9.25 0.78
CA GLN A 200 6.25 -10.32 1.34
C GLN A 200 6.97 -9.94 2.65
N ASN A 201 6.66 -8.79 3.25
CA ASN A 201 7.29 -8.25 4.46
C ASN A 201 8.81 -8.04 4.36
N ARG A 202 9.36 -7.91 3.14
CA ARG A 202 10.78 -7.63 2.86
C ARG A 202 11.04 -6.11 2.88
N LEU A 203 10.77 -5.48 4.03
CA LEU A 203 10.69 -4.01 4.17
C LEU A 203 11.94 -3.25 3.73
N ALA A 204 13.14 -3.81 3.97
CA ALA A 204 14.40 -3.17 3.58
C ALA A 204 14.52 -3.06 2.05
N ARG A 205 14.21 -4.15 1.34
CA ARG A 205 14.27 -4.22 -0.12
C ARG A 205 13.15 -3.40 -0.76
N ALA A 206 11.94 -3.46 -0.23
CA ALA A 206 10.82 -2.62 -0.65
C ALA A 206 11.22 -1.13 -0.61
N LYS A 207 11.74 -0.67 0.53
CA LYS A 207 12.17 0.71 0.71
C LYS A 207 13.30 1.13 -0.25
N TYR A 208 14.27 0.24 -0.49
CA TYR A 208 15.34 0.50 -1.46
C TYR A 208 14.77 0.76 -2.85
N LEU A 209 13.94 -0.15 -3.36
CA LEU A 209 13.33 -0.05 -4.68
C LEU A 209 12.45 1.20 -4.84
N ALA A 210 11.65 1.55 -3.82
CA ALA A 210 10.83 2.76 -3.85
C ALA A 210 11.68 4.05 -3.89
N ARG A 211 12.81 4.08 -3.17
CA ARG A 211 13.75 5.21 -3.23
C ARG A 211 14.42 5.32 -4.60
N THR A 212 14.86 4.20 -5.17
CA THR A 212 15.42 4.19 -6.52
C THR A 212 14.41 4.69 -7.54
N SER A 213 13.13 4.30 -7.43
CA SER A 213 12.09 4.84 -8.29
C SER A 213 11.84 6.33 -8.05
N LEU A 214 11.93 6.81 -6.81
CA LEU A 214 11.75 8.22 -6.48
C LEU A 214 12.85 9.08 -7.10
N GLU A 215 14.11 8.62 -7.06
CA GLU A 215 15.24 9.28 -7.72
C GLU A 215 15.03 9.35 -9.24
N LEU A 216 14.56 8.25 -9.84
CA LEU A 216 14.27 8.16 -11.26
C LEU A 216 13.09 9.02 -11.71
N ALA A 217 12.14 9.31 -10.81
CA ALA A 217 10.88 9.99 -11.14
C ALA A 217 11.10 11.34 -11.86
N THR A 218 12.16 12.07 -11.54
CA THR A 218 12.50 13.34 -12.20
C THR A 218 12.80 13.22 -13.69
N SER A 219 13.19 12.02 -14.14
CA SER A 219 13.51 11.71 -15.54
C SER A 219 12.32 11.11 -16.31
N THR A 220 11.16 10.97 -15.67
CA THR A 220 9.94 10.40 -16.28
C THR A 220 9.13 11.48 -17.00
N ALA A 221 8.19 11.06 -17.86
CA ALA A 221 7.31 12.00 -18.55
C ALA A 221 6.33 12.73 -17.60
N CYS A 222 6.07 12.14 -16.42
CA CYS A 222 5.20 12.73 -15.40
C CYS A 222 5.79 12.58 -14.00
N PRO A 223 6.78 13.43 -13.63
CA PRO A 223 7.50 13.28 -12.36
C PRO A 223 6.59 13.26 -11.13
N GLY A 224 5.60 14.16 -11.06
CA GLY A 224 4.67 14.23 -9.92
C GLY A 224 3.91 12.92 -9.68
N MET A 225 3.46 12.25 -10.74
CA MET A 225 2.76 10.96 -10.63
C MET A 225 3.68 9.88 -10.03
N TYR A 226 4.90 9.75 -10.55
CA TYR A 226 5.85 8.73 -10.08
C TYR A 226 6.39 9.04 -8.68
N ILE A 227 6.62 10.32 -8.35
CA ILE A 227 6.95 10.76 -7.00
C ILE A 227 5.83 10.32 -6.05
N ALA A 228 4.57 10.64 -6.37
CA ALA A 228 3.43 10.26 -5.55
C ALA A 228 3.36 8.74 -5.34
N ARG A 229 3.40 7.96 -6.41
CA ARG A 229 3.36 6.49 -6.34
C ARG A 229 4.50 5.91 -5.47
N ALA A 230 5.73 6.39 -5.64
CA ALA A 230 6.86 5.95 -4.81
C ALA A 230 6.69 6.35 -3.34
N CYS A 231 6.23 7.57 -3.07
CA CYS A 231 5.93 8.05 -1.72
C CYS A 231 4.84 7.23 -1.03
N LEU A 232 3.81 6.78 -1.75
CA LEU A 232 2.78 5.88 -1.19
C LEU A 232 3.36 4.55 -0.72
N VAL A 233 4.33 3.97 -1.44
CA VAL A 233 4.99 2.73 -1.00
C VAL A 233 5.93 2.98 0.17
N LEU A 234 6.65 4.11 0.16
CA LEU A 234 7.51 4.50 1.28
C LEU A 234 6.70 4.74 2.56
N SER A 235 5.54 5.39 2.48
CA SER A 235 4.68 5.60 3.64
C SER A 235 4.29 4.27 4.27
N ALA A 236 3.86 3.30 3.45
CA ALA A 236 3.51 1.97 3.92
C ALA A 236 4.71 1.23 4.55
N CYS A 237 5.92 1.35 3.98
CA CYS A 237 7.14 0.80 4.58
C CYS A 237 7.46 1.41 5.96
N TYR A 238 7.27 2.72 6.14
CA TYR A 238 7.52 3.37 7.42
C TYR A 238 6.42 3.07 8.45
N ARG A 239 5.16 2.99 8.02
CA ARG A 239 4.03 2.56 8.84
C ARG A 239 4.25 1.17 9.39
N ALA A 240 4.66 0.21 8.56
CA ALA A 240 4.97 -1.16 8.97
C ALA A 240 6.10 -1.25 10.02
N LYS A 241 6.89 -0.18 10.21
CA LYS A 241 7.92 -0.07 11.25
C LYS A 241 7.50 0.80 12.44
N GLY A 242 6.22 1.14 12.56
CA GLY A 242 5.71 2.07 13.58
C GLY A 242 6.18 3.52 13.44
N LYS A 243 6.86 3.89 12.34
CA LYS A 243 7.42 5.24 12.13
C LYS A 243 6.38 6.18 11.52
N LEU A 244 5.30 6.42 12.27
CA LEU A 244 4.11 7.13 11.81
C LEU A 244 4.39 8.57 11.33
N GLY A 245 5.29 9.31 11.99
CA GLY A 245 5.67 10.65 11.53
C GLY A 245 6.31 10.65 10.12
N LYS A 246 7.22 9.70 9.85
CA LYS A 246 7.80 9.54 8.51
C LYS A 246 6.78 9.07 7.50
N SER A 247 5.89 8.15 7.89
CA SER A 247 4.77 7.71 7.04
C SER A 247 3.92 8.90 6.60
N LYS A 248 3.54 9.77 7.55
CA LYS A 248 2.72 10.96 7.28
C LYS A 248 3.42 11.95 6.35
N MET A 249 4.71 12.21 6.56
CA MET A 249 5.50 13.06 5.68
C MET A 249 5.45 12.60 4.21
N PHE A 250 5.61 11.30 3.95
CA PHE A 250 5.50 10.77 2.59
C PHE A 250 4.07 10.80 2.04
N LEU A 251 3.04 10.63 2.87
CA LEU A 251 1.66 10.82 2.43
C LEU A 251 1.39 12.28 2.04
N ASP A 252 1.92 13.24 2.79
CA ASP A 252 1.76 14.66 2.46
C ASP A 252 2.47 15.02 1.15
N GLU A 253 3.67 14.48 0.94
CA GLU A 253 4.40 14.61 -0.31
C GLU A 253 3.62 14.02 -1.49
N ALA A 254 3.08 12.81 -1.33
CA ALA A 254 2.24 12.18 -2.35
C ALA A 254 1.01 13.05 -2.67
N ARG A 255 0.32 13.55 -1.64
CA ARG A 255 -0.85 14.43 -1.82
C ARG A 255 -0.51 15.69 -2.62
N GLN A 256 0.61 16.33 -2.30
CA GLN A 256 1.04 17.55 -2.99
C GLN A 256 1.27 17.31 -4.48
N ASN A 257 1.94 16.21 -4.82
CA ASN A 257 2.22 15.85 -6.20
C ASN A 257 0.95 15.40 -6.97
N LEU A 258 -0.04 14.83 -6.30
CA LEU A 258 -1.32 14.46 -6.91
C LEU A 258 -2.27 15.63 -7.16
N LYS A 259 -2.12 16.78 -6.48
CA LYS A 259 -2.99 17.96 -6.68
C LYS A 259 -3.08 18.40 -8.15
N ASN A 260 -1.96 18.29 -8.85
CA ASN A 260 -1.84 18.70 -10.24
C ASN A 260 -2.12 17.55 -11.24
N THR A 261 -2.44 16.35 -10.73
CA THR A 261 -2.63 15.14 -11.53
C THR A 261 -4.13 14.78 -11.58
N ALA A 262 -4.66 14.59 -12.79
CA ALA A 262 -6.07 14.23 -13.01
C ALA A 262 -6.36 12.73 -12.88
N TYR A 263 -5.38 11.91 -12.47
CA TYR A 263 -5.51 10.46 -12.51
C TYR A 263 -6.19 9.91 -11.25
N TYR A 264 -7.44 9.48 -11.42
CA TYR A 264 -8.29 8.97 -10.34
C TYR A 264 -7.72 7.71 -9.67
N ASP A 265 -7.04 6.83 -10.40
CA ASP A 265 -6.44 5.62 -9.84
C ASP A 265 -5.38 5.93 -8.76
N ASP A 266 -4.58 6.98 -8.97
CA ASP A 266 -3.61 7.40 -7.97
C ASP A 266 -4.27 8.06 -6.76
N TRP A 267 -5.39 8.76 -6.96
CA TRP A 267 -6.22 9.24 -5.84
C TRP A 267 -6.86 8.10 -5.05
N CYS A 268 -7.36 7.05 -5.71
CA CYS A 268 -7.81 5.82 -5.04
C CYS A 268 -6.67 5.23 -4.18
N ARG A 269 -5.48 5.05 -4.76
CA ARG A 269 -4.29 4.54 -4.05
C ARG A 269 -3.89 5.45 -2.89
N PHE A 270 -4.05 6.76 -3.02
CA PHE A 270 -3.77 7.72 -1.95
C PHE A 270 -4.74 7.57 -0.78
N TYR A 271 -6.05 7.56 -1.04
CA TYR A 271 -7.06 7.37 0.01
C TYR A 271 -6.90 6.03 0.72
N ASP A 272 -6.61 4.99 -0.05
CA ASP A 272 -6.28 3.65 0.46
C ASP A 272 -5.12 3.67 1.45
N ALA A 273 -4.01 4.32 1.07
CA ALA A 273 -2.81 4.43 1.89
C ALA A 273 -3.02 5.32 3.13
N TYR A 274 -3.77 6.42 2.98
CA TYR A 274 -4.04 7.35 4.08
C TYR A 274 -4.97 6.73 5.12
N GLY A 275 -6.05 6.07 4.71
CA GLY A 275 -6.91 5.30 5.62
C GLY A 275 -6.13 4.19 6.33
N SER A 276 -5.25 3.48 5.61
CA SER A 276 -4.37 2.46 6.20
C SER A 276 -3.37 3.05 7.20
N TYR A 277 -2.93 4.31 7.01
CA TYR A 277 -2.10 5.03 7.98
C TYR A 277 -2.86 5.38 9.25
N LEU A 278 -4.11 5.85 9.14
CA LEU A 278 -4.97 6.12 10.30
C LEU A 278 -5.27 4.85 11.10
N ASN A 279 -5.51 3.73 10.41
CA ASN A 279 -5.59 2.42 11.06
C ASN A 279 -4.28 2.06 11.77
N GLY A 280 -3.13 2.35 11.17
CA GLY A 280 -1.82 2.15 11.81
C GLY A 280 -1.58 2.99 13.06
N ILE A 281 -2.23 4.15 13.20
CA ILE A 281 -2.24 4.90 14.48
C ILE A 281 -3.03 4.10 15.52
N SER A 282 -4.16 3.53 15.10
CA SER A 282 -5.03 2.73 15.96
C SER A 282 -4.38 1.42 16.42
N ASP A 283 -3.40 0.89 15.69
CA ASP A 283 -2.59 -0.25 16.10
C ASP A 283 -1.62 0.08 17.24
N THR A 284 -1.22 1.36 17.38
CA THR A 284 -0.24 1.81 18.38
C THR A 284 -0.84 2.28 19.70
N VAL A 285 -2.18 2.36 19.79
CA VAL A 285 -2.88 2.91 20.95
C VAL A 285 -4.06 2.02 21.30
N THR A 286 -4.19 1.64 22.57
CA THR A 286 -5.28 0.78 23.07
C THR A 286 -6.66 1.36 22.80
N LEU A 287 -6.78 2.69 22.90
CA LEU A 287 -7.98 3.47 22.61
C LEU A 287 -7.63 4.56 21.58
N PRO A 288 -7.73 4.28 20.27
CA PRO A 288 -7.65 5.35 19.29
C PRO A 288 -8.78 6.35 19.58
N GLY A 289 -8.49 7.65 19.47
CA GLY A 289 -9.56 8.64 19.52
C GLY A 289 -10.58 8.35 18.42
N GLU A 290 -11.87 8.42 18.73
CA GLU A 290 -12.99 8.11 17.83
C GLU A 290 -12.84 8.76 16.44
N SER A 291 -12.33 10.01 16.42
CA SER A 291 -12.00 10.75 15.20
C SER A 291 -11.02 10.03 14.25
N VAL A 292 -10.09 9.22 14.75
CA VAL A 292 -9.10 8.51 13.90
C VAL A 292 -9.77 7.41 13.09
N LEU A 293 -10.65 6.63 13.73
CA LEU A 293 -11.41 5.56 13.06
C LEU A 293 -12.42 6.15 12.09
N GLU A 294 -13.11 7.23 12.47
CA GLU A 294 -14.04 7.93 11.58
C GLU A 294 -13.32 8.51 10.35
N ASN A 295 -12.18 9.17 10.54
CA ASN A 295 -11.36 9.67 9.44
C ASN A 295 -10.85 8.54 8.54
N ALA A 296 -10.54 7.36 9.09
CA ALA A 296 -10.14 6.19 8.31
C ALA A 296 -11.30 5.70 7.44
N LYS A 297 -12.51 5.57 8.01
CA LYS A 297 -13.73 5.24 7.27
C LYS A 297 -13.98 6.24 6.14
N GLU A 298 -13.91 7.54 6.43
CA GLU A 298 -14.09 8.60 5.43
C GLU A 298 -13.10 8.47 4.25
N CYS A 299 -11.85 8.09 4.52
CA CYS A 299 -10.87 7.83 3.46
C CYS A 299 -11.30 6.68 2.55
N PHE A 300 -11.76 5.56 3.11
CA PHE A 300 -12.21 4.43 2.29
C PHE A 300 -13.52 4.73 1.53
N PHE A 301 -14.42 5.55 2.09
CA PHE A 301 -15.57 6.07 1.34
C PHE A 301 -15.15 6.93 0.16
N LYS A 302 -14.14 7.81 0.33
CA LYS A 302 -13.60 8.60 -0.79
C LYS A 302 -12.94 7.72 -1.84
N GLN A 303 -12.24 6.68 -1.42
CA GLN A 303 -11.70 5.67 -2.36
C GLN A 303 -12.82 5.02 -3.17
N LEU A 304 -13.93 4.63 -2.52
CA LEU A 304 -15.09 4.04 -3.18
C LEU A 304 -15.71 5.01 -4.19
N GLN A 305 -15.99 6.26 -3.77
CA GLN A 305 -16.55 7.29 -4.65
C GLN A 305 -15.70 7.50 -5.91
N VAL A 306 -14.37 7.55 -5.77
CA VAL A 306 -13.47 7.70 -6.91
C VAL A 306 -13.42 6.45 -7.79
N ALA A 307 -13.55 5.25 -7.19
CA ALA A 307 -13.60 3.99 -7.92
C ALA A 307 -14.93 3.81 -8.69
N GLU A 308 -16.04 4.33 -8.18
CA GLU A 308 -17.36 4.28 -8.83
C GLU A 308 -17.47 5.21 -10.05
N LEU A 309 -16.58 6.20 -10.19
CA LEU A 309 -16.52 7.05 -11.39
C LEU A 309 -16.19 6.28 -12.69
N CYS A 310 -15.77 5.02 -12.61
CA CYS A 310 -15.45 4.20 -13.77
C CYS A 310 -15.74 2.72 -13.52
N GLU A 311 -16.63 2.13 -14.33
CA GLU A 311 -17.05 0.72 -14.21
C GLU A 311 -15.90 -0.28 -14.32
N THR A 312 -14.80 0.07 -14.99
CA THR A 312 -13.63 -0.82 -15.12
C THR A 312 -12.81 -0.95 -13.83
N ARG A 313 -13.19 -0.25 -12.75
CA ARG A 313 -12.49 -0.23 -11.45
C ARG A 313 -13.13 -1.13 -10.40
N LYS A 314 -13.79 -2.21 -10.81
CA LYS A 314 -14.39 -3.21 -9.91
C LYS A 314 -13.43 -3.67 -8.81
N LYS A 315 -12.13 -3.85 -9.13
CA LYS A 315 -11.10 -4.19 -8.15
C LYS A 315 -10.92 -3.12 -7.06
N GLN A 316 -10.84 -1.84 -7.44
CA GLN A 316 -10.69 -0.75 -6.49
C GLN A 316 -11.96 -0.60 -5.63
N GLN A 317 -13.15 -0.81 -6.22
CA GLN A 317 -14.42 -0.83 -5.50
C GLN A 317 -14.45 -1.97 -4.48
N PHE A 318 -14.02 -3.18 -4.88
CA PHE A 318 -13.91 -4.35 -4.00
C PHE A 318 -13.07 -4.02 -2.77
N TYR A 319 -11.84 -3.52 -2.97
CA TYR A 319 -10.96 -3.21 -1.86
C TYR A 319 -11.49 -2.07 -0.98
N ALA A 320 -12.14 -1.06 -1.56
CA ALA A 320 -12.73 0.02 -0.79
C ALA A 320 -13.84 -0.49 0.14
N LEU A 321 -14.79 -1.26 -0.41
CA LEU A 321 -15.88 -1.88 0.36
C LEU A 321 -15.33 -2.81 1.45
N LEU A 322 -14.35 -3.65 1.09
CA LEU A 322 -13.72 -4.57 2.04
C LEU A 322 -13.05 -3.82 3.19
N LYS A 323 -12.37 -2.71 2.91
CA LYS A 323 -11.73 -1.87 3.96
C LYS A 323 -12.74 -1.11 4.80
N ILE A 324 -13.86 -0.67 4.23
CA ILE A 324 -14.97 -0.08 5.01
C ILE A 324 -15.51 -1.12 5.98
N ALA A 325 -15.89 -2.31 5.49
CA ALA A 325 -16.40 -3.40 6.32
C ALA A 325 -15.40 -3.80 7.42
N ARG A 326 -14.13 -3.96 7.05
CA ARG A 326 -13.04 -4.28 8.00
C ARG A 326 -12.90 -3.22 9.10
N THR A 327 -13.08 -1.95 8.77
CA THR A 327 -12.98 -0.85 9.74
C THR A 327 -14.17 -0.79 10.66
N LEU A 328 -15.39 -1.02 10.16
CA LEU A 328 -16.60 -1.13 10.98
C LEU A 328 -16.53 -2.30 11.96
N LEU A 329 -15.96 -3.43 11.56
CA LEU A 329 -15.79 -4.61 12.42
C LEU A 329 -14.64 -4.48 13.44
N ASP A 330 -13.91 -3.37 13.39
CA ASP A 330 -12.64 -3.16 14.11
C ASP A 330 -11.67 -4.34 13.91
N ALA A 331 -11.63 -4.87 12.69
CA ALA A 331 -10.78 -5.99 12.31
C ALA A 331 -9.40 -5.53 11.75
N ASN A 332 -9.07 -4.26 11.96
CA ASN A 332 -7.80 -3.67 11.54
C ASN A 332 -6.70 -3.78 12.58
N THR A 333 -7.06 -3.91 13.86
CA THR A 333 -6.12 -3.75 14.97
C THR A 333 -6.06 -5.00 15.86
N ILE A 334 -4.91 -5.25 16.48
CA ILE A 334 -4.72 -6.36 17.42
C ILE A 334 -5.67 -6.21 18.63
N PHE A 335 -5.84 -4.98 19.10
CA PHE A 335 -6.76 -4.63 20.18
C PHE A 335 -8.24 -4.68 19.77
N GLY A 336 -8.53 -4.58 18.48
CA GLY A 336 -9.90 -4.49 17.98
C GLY A 336 -10.71 -5.71 18.36
N GLN A 337 -10.12 -6.90 18.37
CA GLN A 337 -10.79 -8.14 18.79
C GLN A 337 -11.29 -8.11 20.24
N GLN A 338 -10.69 -7.30 21.10
CA GLN A 338 -11.08 -7.14 22.51
C GLN A 338 -12.13 -6.04 22.72
N ARG A 339 -12.26 -5.11 21.77
CA ARG A 339 -13.22 -4.02 21.86
C ARG A 339 -14.61 -4.47 21.41
N GLU A 340 -15.62 -3.95 22.10
CA GLU A 340 -17.00 -4.10 21.69
C GLU A 340 -17.26 -3.26 20.43
N VAL A 341 -18.03 -3.83 19.49
CA VAL A 341 -18.40 -3.17 18.24
C VAL A 341 -19.92 -3.02 18.23
N PRO A 342 -20.46 -1.83 17.95
CA PRO A 342 -21.91 -1.62 17.88
C PRO A 342 -22.58 -2.59 16.90
N ALA A 343 -23.75 -3.11 17.27
CA ALA A 343 -24.50 -4.03 16.42
C ALA A 343 -24.85 -3.43 15.04
N ASP A 344 -25.11 -2.12 14.99
CA ASP A 344 -25.38 -1.39 13.75
C ASP A 344 -24.16 -1.41 12.81
N ASP A 345 -22.95 -1.24 13.35
CA ASP A 345 -21.70 -1.29 12.58
C ASP A 345 -21.43 -2.72 12.05
N VAL A 346 -21.71 -3.75 12.86
CA VAL A 346 -21.61 -5.16 12.42
C VAL A 346 -22.59 -5.45 11.29
N THR A 347 -23.83 -4.95 11.40
CA THR A 347 -24.87 -5.12 10.38
C THR A 347 -24.47 -4.44 9.08
N LYS A 348 -24.05 -3.18 9.15
CA LYS A 348 -23.61 -2.39 8.00
C LYS A 348 -22.35 -2.97 7.34
N ALA A 349 -21.43 -3.53 8.12
CA ALA A 349 -20.29 -4.26 7.57
C ALA A 349 -20.74 -5.48 6.76
N GLY A 350 -21.73 -6.22 7.26
CA GLY A 350 -22.37 -7.33 6.55
C GLY A 350 -22.93 -6.90 5.19
N GLU A 351 -23.70 -5.80 5.15
CA GLU A 351 -24.27 -5.26 3.90
C GLU A 351 -23.19 -4.97 2.84
N TYR A 352 -22.05 -4.40 3.22
CA TYR A 352 -20.96 -4.15 2.28
C TYR A 352 -20.29 -5.43 1.77
N LEU A 353 -20.16 -6.45 2.64
CA LEU A 353 -19.61 -7.73 2.23
C LEU A 353 -20.59 -8.47 1.28
N ASP A 354 -21.89 -8.39 1.55
CA ASP A 354 -22.94 -8.97 0.70
C ASP A 354 -22.96 -8.29 -0.67
N LYS A 355 -22.76 -6.96 -0.71
CA LYS A 355 -22.60 -6.21 -1.97
C LYS A 355 -21.39 -6.70 -2.77
N ILE A 356 -20.26 -6.99 -2.12
CA ILE A 356 -19.08 -7.53 -2.80
C ILE A 356 -19.39 -8.88 -3.44
N GLU A 357 -20.03 -9.80 -2.71
CA GLU A 357 -20.41 -11.13 -3.22
C GLU A 357 -21.41 -11.04 -4.38
N ALA A 358 -22.36 -10.11 -4.32
CA ALA A 358 -23.39 -9.96 -5.35
C ALA A 358 -22.87 -9.32 -6.65
N GLU A 359 -21.98 -8.32 -6.55
CA GLU A 359 -21.65 -7.44 -7.69
C GLU A 359 -20.20 -7.55 -8.17
N LEU A 360 -19.28 -7.95 -7.30
CA LEU A 360 -17.82 -7.81 -7.52
C LEU A 360 -17.05 -9.12 -7.38
N TRP A 361 -17.75 -10.25 -7.29
CA TRP A 361 -17.15 -11.56 -7.01
C TRP A 361 -16.54 -12.25 -8.23
N GLU A 362 -16.97 -11.87 -9.44
CA GLU A 362 -16.43 -12.42 -10.69
C GLU A 362 -14.96 -12.05 -10.89
N ASP A 363 -14.14 -13.02 -11.34
CA ASP A 363 -12.71 -12.85 -11.66
C ASP A 363 -11.82 -12.32 -10.52
N VAL A 364 -12.23 -12.53 -9.26
CA VAL A 364 -11.45 -12.13 -8.08
C VAL A 364 -10.20 -13.01 -7.94
N ALA A 365 -9.03 -12.37 -7.78
CA ALA A 365 -7.77 -13.06 -7.57
C ALA A 365 -7.78 -13.85 -6.24
N ARG A 366 -7.03 -14.94 -6.17
CA ARG A 366 -7.06 -15.86 -5.02
C ARG A 366 -6.76 -15.17 -3.69
N GLY A 367 -5.72 -14.33 -3.63
CA GLY A 367 -5.37 -13.60 -2.41
C GLY A 367 -6.42 -12.57 -2.01
N THR A 368 -7.11 -11.98 -2.99
CA THR A 368 -8.23 -11.06 -2.77
C THR A 368 -9.45 -11.81 -2.19
N HIS A 369 -9.74 -13.00 -2.71
CA HIS A 369 -10.78 -13.89 -2.18
C HIS A 369 -10.47 -14.27 -0.72
N MET A 370 -9.24 -14.69 -0.44
CA MET A 370 -8.77 -15.00 0.92
C MET A 370 -8.97 -13.82 1.89
N GLN A 371 -8.58 -12.60 1.49
CA GLN A 371 -8.77 -11.41 2.32
C GLN A 371 -10.25 -11.15 2.63
N PHE A 372 -11.14 -11.36 1.66
CA PHE A 372 -12.57 -11.24 1.88
C PHE A 372 -13.08 -12.23 2.92
N LEU A 373 -12.76 -13.52 2.75
CA LEU A 373 -13.22 -14.56 3.66
C LEU A 373 -12.77 -14.31 5.09
N LEU A 374 -11.54 -13.82 5.29
CA LEU A 374 -11.05 -13.44 6.62
C LEU A 374 -11.90 -12.35 7.28
N ILE A 375 -12.38 -11.36 6.52
CA ILE A 375 -13.25 -10.31 7.06
C ILE A 375 -14.66 -10.85 7.32
N ARG A 376 -15.15 -11.75 6.47
CA ARG A 376 -16.43 -12.44 6.68
C ARG A 376 -16.41 -13.33 7.93
N VAL A 377 -15.32 -14.04 8.19
CA VAL A 377 -15.09 -14.78 9.46
C VAL A 377 -15.18 -13.83 10.66
N LYS A 378 -14.57 -12.63 10.56
CA LYS A 378 -14.66 -11.62 11.63
C LYS A 378 -16.07 -11.08 11.82
N GLN A 379 -16.86 -10.91 10.75
CA GLN A 379 -18.28 -10.57 10.87
C GLN A 379 -19.04 -11.64 11.66
N TYR A 380 -18.90 -12.92 11.29
CA TYR A 380 -19.58 -14.01 11.98
C TYR A 380 -19.14 -14.15 13.44
N TYR A 381 -17.86 -13.95 13.72
CA TYR A 381 -17.35 -13.87 15.10
C TYR A 381 -18.07 -12.79 15.92
N ARG A 382 -18.22 -11.58 15.37
CA ARG A 382 -18.92 -10.48 16.07
C ARG A 382 -20.40 -10.75 16.27
N GLN A 383 -21.02 -11.51 15.36
CA GLN A 383 -22.40 -11.97 15.48
C GLN A 383 -22.56 -13.20 16.38
N GLN A 384 -21.48 -13.69 17.01
CA GLN A 384 -21.44 -14.91 17.81
C GLN A 384 -21.88 -16.16 17.04
N ARG A 385 -21.73 -16.15 15.71
CA ARG A 385 -21.99 -17.26 14.80
C ARG A 385 -20.73 -18.10 14.64
N TYR A 386 -20.21 -18.62 15.76
CA TYR A 386 -18.87 -19.23 15.81
C TYR A 386 -18.75 -20.48 14.94
N HIS A 387 -19.82 -21.29 14.84
CA HIS A 387 -19.81 -22.46 13.96
C HIS A 387 -19.62 -22.10 12.49
N GLU A 388 -20.33 -21.07 12.01
CA GLU A 388 -20.21 -20.60 10.62
C GLU A 388 -18.84 -19.96 10.37
N ALA A 389 -18.31 -19.23 11.35
CA ALA A 389 -16.95 -18.70 11.31
C ALA A 389 -15.89 -19.82 11.20
N VAL A 390 -16.07 -20.96 11.89
CA VAL A 390 -15.18 -22.12 11.81
C VAL A 390 -15.18 -22.72 10.40
N VAL A 391 -16.37 -23.03 9.86
CA VAL A 391 -16.50 -23.63 8.52
C VAL A 391 -15.84 -22.75 7.46
N LEU A 392 -16.11 -21.45 7.50
CA LEU A 392 -15.56 -20.50 6.53
C LEU A 392 -14.05 -20.33 6.65
N LEU A 393 -13.50 -20.39 7.87
CA LEU A 393 -12.06 -20.32 8.08
C LEU A 393 -11.35 -21.60 7.62
N GLU A 394 -11.98 -22.77 7.75
CA GLU A 394 -11.47 -24.03 7.18
C GLU A 394 -11.42 -23.97 5.65
N GLU A 395 -12.46 -23.45 5.00
CA GLU A 395 -12.47 -23.18 3.56
C GLU A 395 -11.34 -22.23 3.15
N SER A 396 -11.17 -21.15 3.90
CA SER A 396 -10.08 -20.17 3.67
C SER A 396 -8.71 -20.84 3.74
N ILE A 397 -8.47 -21.70 4.72
CA ILE A 397 -7.22 -22.44 4.86
C ILE A 397 -7.01 -23.38 3.67
N ALA A 398 -8.06 -24.06 3.19
CA ALA A 398 -7.97 -24.92 2.02
C ALA A 398 -7.58 -24.12 0.75
N LEU A 399 -8.08 -22.89 0.60
CA LEU A 399 -7.71 -22.01 -0.52
C LEU A 399 -6.25 -21.53 -0.48
N THR A 400 -5.61 -21.53 0.70
CA THR A 400 -4.17 -21.21 0.86
C THR A 400 -3.23 -22.38 0.58
N THR A 401 -3.72 -23.48 0.02
CA THR A 401 -2.88 -24.60 -0.44
C THR A 401 -2.09 -24.19 -1.69
N GLY A 402 -0.91 -23.60 -1.49
CA GLY A 402 -0.03 -23.11 -2.56
C GLY A 402 1.13 -22.28 -2.00
N GLN A 403 2.10 -21.94 -2.85
CA GLN A 403 3.22 -21.08 -2.47
C GLN A 403 2.75 -19.63 -2.28
N GLY A 404 3.32 -18.91 -1.30
CA GLY A 404 3.17 -17.46 -1.14
C GLY A 404 2.18 -16.98 -0.07
N TYR A 405 1.46 -17.89 0.58
CA TYR A 405 0.47 -17.58 1.64
C TYR A 405 0.80 -18.24 2.99
N GLU A 406 2.03 -18.71 3.18
CA GLU A 406 2.43 -19.53 4.34
C GLU A 406 2.22 -18.79 5.67
N ARG A 407 2.51 -17.49 5.69
CA ARG A 407 2.31 -16.65 6.88
C ARG A 407 0.83 -16.51 7.23
N ASP A 408 0.01 -16.13 6.25
CA ASP A 408 -1.42 -15.91 6.45
C ASP A 408 -2.10 -17.22 6.89
N ARG A 409 -1.69 -18.34 6.30
CA ARG A 409 -2.14 -19.68 6.70
C ARG A 409 -1.81 -20.01 8.15
N GLY A 410 -0.61 -19.68 8.63
CA GLY A 410 -0.23 -19.87 10.03
C GLY A 410 -1.18 -19.15 10.99
N LEU A 411 -1.44 -17.87 10.71
CA LEU A 411 -2.37 -17.05 11.50
C LEU A 411 -3.81 -17.58 11.46
N MET A 412 -4.26 -18.10 10.31
CA MET A 412 -5.58 -18.72 10.18
C MET A 412 -5.73 -19.98 11.01
N VAL A 413 -4.72 -20.85 11.03
CA VAL A 413 -4.74 -22.09 11.81
C VAL A 413 -4.84 -21.79 13.31
N ASP A 414 -4.09 -20.80 13.79
CA ASP A 414 -4.18 -20.35 15.17
C ASP A 414 -5.57 -19.77 15.50
N GLY A 415 -6.11 -18.94 14.61
CA GLY A 415 -7.46 -18.39 14.75
C GLY A 415 -8.55 -19.47 14.76
N LEU A 416 -8.37 -20.54 13.98
CA LEU A 416 -9.30 -21.67 13.92
C LEU A 416 -9.38 -22.40 15.26
N LYS A 417 -8.25 -22.59 15.94
CA LYS A 417 -8.22 -23.20 17.27
C LYS A 417 -9.05 -22.39 18.27
N THR A 418 -8.89 -21.07 18.26
CA THR A 418 -9.67 -20.17 19.14
C THR A 418 -11.16 -20.23 18.83
N LEU A 419 -11.56 -20.19 17.55
CA LEU A 419 -12.96 -20.24 17.14
C LEU A 419 -13.64 -21.57 17.52
N LYS A 420 -12.93 -22.70 17.37
CA LYS A 420 -13.46 -24.01 17.77
C LYS A 420 -13.73 -24.07 19.27
N SER A 421 -12.82 -23.57 20.10
CA SER A 421 -13.04 -23.49 21.55
C SER A 421 -14.28 -22.65 21.91
N MET A 422 -14.48 -21.52 21.23
CA MET A 422 -15.66 -20.67 21.46
C MET A 422 -16.97 -21.33 20.99
N ALA A 423 -16.95 -22.03 19.86
CA ALA A 423 -18.11 -22.77 19.36
C ALA A 423 -18.54 -23.88 20.33
N GLU A 424 -17.58 -24.63 20.91
CA GLU A 424 -17.88 -25.66 21.91
C GLU A 424 -18.42 -25.08 23.22
N LEU A 425 -17.85 -23.96 23.69
CA LEU A 425 -18.36 -23.26 24.87
C LEU A 425 -19.82 -22.81 24.66
N GLN A 426 -20.13 -22.18 23.53
CA GLN A 426 -21.49 -21.75 23.19
C GLN A 426 -22.47 -22.93 23.16
N LYS A 427 -22.07 -24.07 22.58
CA LYS A 427 -22.88 -25.29 22.56
C LYS A 427 -23.17 -25.82 23.97
N SER A 428 -22.17 -25.79 24.85
CA SER A 428 -22.32 -26.23 26.24
C SER A 428 -23.28 -25.33 27.04
N GLU A 429 -23.24 -24.02 26.81
CA GLU A 429 -24.15 -23.05 27.45
C GLU A 429 -25.60 -23.22 27.01
N ILE A 430 -25.83 -23.49 25.72
CA ILE A 430 -27.16 -23.78 25.18
C ILE A 430 -27.72 -25.06 25.81
N SER A 431 -26.92 -26.14 25.84
CA SER A 431 -27.31 -27.41 26.45
C SER A 431 -27.60 -27.29 27.96
N ALA A 432 -26.87 -26.43 28.68
CA ALA A 432 -27.12 -26.17 30.10
C ALA A 432 -28.42 -25.40 30.35
N LYS A 433 -28.83 -24.51 29.44
CA LYS A 433 -30.10 -23.76 29.51
C LYS A 433 -31.32 -24.61 29.13
N GLU A 434 -31.12 -25.67 28.33
CA GLU A 434 -32.19 -26.56 27.87
C GLU A 434 -32.53 -27.71 28.84
N LYS A 435 -31.78 -27.89 29.94
CA LYS A 435 -32.19 -28.87 30.97
C LYS A 435 -33.47 -28.41 31.67
N PRO A 436 -34.54 -29.23 31.71
CA PRO A 436 -35.78 -28.88 32.39
C PRO A 436 -35.51 -28.65 33.88
N LYS A 437 -36.04 -27.55 34.43
CA LYS A 437 -36.33 -27.46 35.87
C LYS A 437 -37.44 -28.47 36.15
N ASP A 438 -37.08 -29.72 36.37
CA ASP A 438 -38.01 -30.66 36.99
C ASP A 438 -38.35 -30.11 38.37
N THR A 439 -39.61 -29.70 38.44
CA THR A 439 -40.24 -29.09 39.59
C THR A 439 -40.48 -30.22 40.58
N PHE A 440 -39.61 -30.36 41.58
CA PHE A 440 -40.01 -31.03 42.82
C PHE A 440 -40.66 -29.98 43.71
N ASP A 441 -41.97 -29.86 43.52
CA ASP A 441 -42.87 -29.25 44.49
C ASP A 441 -42.99 -30.21 45.67
N SER A 442 -42.39 -29.84 46.80
CA SER A 442 -42.81 -30.32 48.11
C SER A 442 -42.51 -29.22 49.12
N GLY A 443 -43.54 -28.46 49.45
CA GLY A 443 -43.47 -27.36 50.39
C GLY A 443 -43.13 -27.78 51.82
N SER A 444 -42.57 -26.82 52.55
CA SER A 444 -42.93 -26.59 53.95
C SER A 444 -42.51 -25.18 54.35
N GLU A 445 -43.48 -24.44 54.86
CA GLU A 445 -43.34 -23.13 55.49
C GLU A 445 -42.30 -23.12 56.61
N GLY A 446 -41.60 -22.00 56.78
CA GLY A 446 -40.62 -21.84 57.87
C GLY A 446 -40.04 -20.43 57.94
N ARG A 447 -40.79 -19.54 58.59
CA ARG A 447 -40.50 -18.13 58.86
C ARG A 447 -39.45 -17.97 59.97
N SER A 448 -38.38 -17.19 59.74
CA SER A 448 -37.78 -16.32 60.79
C SER A 448 -36.72 -15.35 60.23
N HIS A 449 -36.82 -14.09 60.68
CA HIS A 449 -35.80 -13.03 60.78
C HIS A 449 -34.40 -13.56 61.16
N LEU A 450 -33.24 -12.95 60.87
CA LEU A 450 -32.74 -11.62 61.27
C LEU A 450 -31.26 -11.47 60.79
N GLU A 451 -30.81 -10.21 60.60
CA GLU A 451 -29.44 -9.68 60.77
C GLU A 451 -28.28 -9.90 59.76
N SER A 452 -27.87 -8.74 59.22
CA SER A 452 -26.53 -8.22 58.91
C SER A 452 -25.29 -9.03 59.29
N PHE A 453 -24.30 -9.10 58.38
CA PHE A 453 -23.11 -8.22 58.37
C PHE A 453 -22.15 -8.60 57.23
N ASP A 454 -21.56 -7.54 56.68
CA ASP A 454 -20.17 -7.42 56.22
C ASP A 454 -19.65 -7.94 54.86
N SER A 455 -18.77 -7.06 54.39
CA SER A 455 -17.90 -6.93 53.24
C SER A 455 -17.07 -8.14 52.80
N GLY A 456 -16.70 -8.16 51.51
CA GLY A 456 -15.74 -9.13 50.99
C GLY A 456 -15.50 -9.04 49.47
N SER A 457 -14.76 -8.01 49.06
CA SER A 457 -13.82 -7.96 47.91
C SER A 457 -14.19 -8.63 46.58
N ASP A 458 -14.47 -7.80 45.58
CA ASP A 458 -14.35 -8.14 44.15
C ASP A 458 -12.89 -8.47 43.79
N SER A 459 -12.64 -9.72 43.42
CA SER A 459 -11.39 -10.13 42.79
C SER A 459 -11.46 -9.90 41.28
N VAL A 460 -10.96 -8.76 40.82
CA VAL A 460 -10.63 -8.52 39.42
C VAL A 460 -9.42 -9.39 39.06
N ARG A 461 -9.64 -10.44 38.27
CA ARG A 461 -8.54 -11.22 37.68
C ARG A 461 -7.95 -10.43 36.50
N VAL A 462 -6.87 -9.72 36.79
CA VAL A 462 -5.90 -9.25 35.80
C VAL A 462 -5.16 -10.48 35.27
N PHE A 463 -5.24 -10.74 33.95
CA PHE A 463 -4.31 -11.63 33.27
C PHE A 463 -3.34 -10.78 32.47
N ASP A 464 -2.19 -10.53 33.07
CA ASP A 464 -0.97 -10.16 32.37
C ASP A 464 -0.48 -11.40 31.61
N SER A 465 -0.34 -11.29 30.30
CA SER A 465 0.48 -12.22 29.52
C SER A 465 1.70 -11.46 29.01
N GLU A 466 2.84 -11.78 29.63
CA GLU A 466 4.19 -11.44 29.22
C GLU A 466 4.37 -11.70 27.72
N PHE A 467 4.82 -10.67 26.98
CA PHE A 467 5.37 -10.83 25.64
C PHE A 467 6.89 -10.71 25.76
N ASP A 468 7.55 -11.83 25.51
CA ASP A 468 9.00 -11.93 25.41
C ASP A 468 9.50 -11.14 24.19
N ASP A 469 10.39 -10.19 24.45
CA ASP A 469 11.14 -9.45 23.44
C ASP A 469 12.23 -10.34 22.84
N SER A 470 12.04 -10.79 21.59
CA SER A 470 13.16 -11.09 20.70
C SER A 470 12.79 -10.93 19.22
N PHE A 471 13.62 -10.11 18.55
CA PHE A 471 13.79 -9.84 17.09
C PHE A 471 13.25 -8.54 16.48
#